data_AF-A0A2M6YUR9-F1
#
_entry.id   AF-A0A2M6YUR9-F1
#
_cell.length_a   1.000
_cell.length_b   1.000
_cell.length_c   1.000
_cell.angle_alpha   90.00
_cell.angle_beta   90.00
_cell.angle_gamma   90.00
#
_symmetry.space_group_name_H-M   'P 1'
#
loop_
_entity.id
_entity.type
_entity.pdbx_description
1 polymer ?
#
loop_
_entity_poly.entity_id
_entity_poly.type
_entity_poly.pdbx_seq_one_letter_code
_entity_poly.pdbx_strand_id
1 'polypeptide(L)'
;MKHKIIKQYLKIYLCVLVFLILILNIISSQSISFIYFKFVNNDKPLTIAFLQKIKTLPEYEKILEMNNNIYGSTVKAEIIRQENTKKDLINNLKQQLTINPKARDVLYSLYQLNLAEGNTTKANNYLRQARKVDPNLNFEN
;
A
#
# COMPACT_ATOMS: atom_id res chain seq x y z
N MET A 1 50.26 -16.28 36.27
CA MET A 1 48.92 -16.01 36.84
C MET A 1 48.12 -14.97 36.03
N LYS A 2 48.67 -13.77 35.76
CA LYS A 2 48.00 -12.68 34.99
C LYS A 2 47.44 -13.09 33.62
N HIS A 3 48.16 -13.92 32.86
CA HIS A 3 47.70 -14.41 31.55
C HIS A 3 46.41 -15.25 31.58
N LYS A 4 46.21 -16.05 32.64
CA LYS A 4 44.97 -16.85 32.79
C LYS A 4 43.77 -15.96 33.09
N ILE A 5 43.99 -14.93 33.92
CA ILE A 5 42.97 -13.94 34.30
C ILE A 5 42.56 -13.11 33.06
N ILE A 6 43.51 -12.64 32.26
CA ILE A 6 43.22 -11.90 31.01
C ILE A 6 42.41 -12.75 30.02
N LYS A 7 42.77 -14.03 29.83
CA LYS A 7 42.00 -14.95 28.97
C LYS A 7 40.59 -15.18 29.50
N GLN A 8 40.39 -15.21 30.82
CA GLN A 8 39.07 -15.34 31.44
C GLN A 8 38.20 -14.12 31.16
N TYR A 9 38.73 -12.90 31.36
CA TYR A 9 37.99 -11.66 31.05
C TYR A 9 37.68 -11.52 29.55
N LEU A 10 38.61 -11.92 28.68
CA LEU A 10 38.37 -11.92 27.24
C LEU A 10 37.22 -12.85 26.85
N LYS A 11 37.13 -14.04 27.46
CA LYS A 11 36.00 -14.97 27.25
C LYS A 11 34.67 -14.37 27.71
N ILE A 12 34.65 -13.75 28.90
CA ILE A 12 33.44 -13.10 29.44
C ILE A 12 32.99 -11.98 28.51
N TYR A 13 33.92 -11.12 28.08
CA TYR A 13 33.65 -10.05 27.12
C TYR A 13 33.08 -10.59 25.81
N LEU A 14 33.66 -11.66 25.27
CA LEU A 14 33.17 -12.29 24.04
C LEU A 14 31.75 -12.85 24.21
N CYS A 15 31.47 -13.51 25.35
CA CYS A 15 30.12 -13.99 25.67
C CYS A 15 29.11 -12.85 25.73
N VAL A 16 29.45 -11.74 26.39
CA VAL A 16 28.57 -10.55 26.45
C VAL A 16 28.36 -9.95 25.07
N LEU A 17 29.41 -9.83 24.25
CA LEU A 17 29.31 -9.33 22.88
C LEU A 17 28.35 -10.19 22.03
N VAL A 18 28.51 -11.51 22.06
CA VAL A 18 27.63 -12.43 21.33
C VAL A 18 26.19 -12.31 21.81
N PHE A 19 25.99 -12.21 23.13
CA PHE A 19 24.67 -12.04 23.71
C PHE A 19 23.99 -10.74 23.24
N LEU A 20 24.73 -9.63 23.20
CA LEU A 20 24.23 -8.35 22.67
C LEU A 20 23.87 -8.44 21.19
N ILE A 21 24.70 -9.10 20.37
CA ILE A 21 24.41 -9.31 18.94
C ILE A 21 23.13 -10.15 18.75
N LEU A 22 22.91 -11.17 19.58
CA LEU A 22 21.70 -11.99 19.53
C LEU A 22 20.45 -11.19 19.91
N ILE A 23 20.53 -10.37 20.96
CA ILE A 23 19.42 -9.47 21.34
C ILE A 23 19.11 -8.49 20.19
N LEU A 24 20.14 -7.89 19.60
CA LEU A 24 19.97 -6.96 18.48
C LEU A 24 19.28 -7.65 17.28
N ASN A 25 19.66 -8.89 16.98
CA ASN A 25 19.02 -9.69 15.93
C ASN A 25 17.55 -10.00 16.24
N ILE A 26 17.23 -10.35 17.48
CA ILE A 26 15.85 -10.62 17.91
C ILE A 26 14.99 -9.36 17.78
N ILE A 27 15.49 -8.22 18.27
CA ILE A 27 14.78 -6.92 18.17
C ILE A 27 14.61 -6.53 16.69
N SER A 28 15.65 -6.70 15.87
CA SER A 28 15.59 -6.39 14.44
C SER A 28 14.59 -7.29 13.70
N SER A 29 14.50 -8.57 14.08
CA SER A 29 13.53 -9.51 13.51
C SER A 29 12.07 -9.14 13.85
N GLN A 30 11.83 -8.52 15.02
CA GLN A 30 10.50 -8.00 15.36
C GLN A 30 10.09 -6.79 14.50
N SER A 31 11.04 -6.15 13.80
CA SER A 31 10.77 -5.07 12.84
C SER A 31 10.43 -5.58 11.43
N ILE A 32 10.32 -6.89 11.21
CA ILE A 32 9.82 -7.41 9.92
C ILE A 32 8.43 -6.82 9.68
N SER A 33 8.29 -6.10 8.56
CA SER A 33 7.06 -5.41 8.22
C SER A 33 5.88 -6.38 8.18
N PHE A 34 4.78 -6.02 8.84
CA PHE A 34 3.50 -6.73 8.76
C PHE A 34 3.05 -7.01 7.31
N ILE A 35 3.47 -6.17 6.37
CA ILE A 35 3.21 -6.34 4.93
C ILE A 35 3.90 -7.60 4.39
N TYR A 36 5.11 -7.93 4.86
CA TYR A 36 5.82 -9.15 4.47
C TYR A 36 5.05 -10.40 4.87
N PHE A 37 4.56 -10.48 6.12
CA PHE A 37 3.75 -11.60 6.59
C PHE A 37 2.46 -11.79 5.78
N LYS A 38 1.81 -10.70 5.39
CA LYS A 38 0.61 -10.74 4.55
C LYS A 38 0.90 -11.21 3.13
N PHE A 39 2.04 -10.83 2.57
CA PHE A 39 2.48 -11.30 1.26
C PHE A 39 2.86 -12.79 1.28
N VAL A 40 3.51 -13.24 2.37
CA VAL A 40 3.90 -14.64 2.59
C VAL A 40 2.69 -15.54 2.88
N ASN A 41 1.63 -15.02 3.50
CA ASN A 41 0.38 -15.75 3.75
C ASN A 41 -0.52 -15.90 2.52
N ASN A 42 0.00 -15.63 1.32
CA ASN A 42 -0.74 -15.74 0.06
C ASN A 42 -2.02 -14.89 0.01
N ASP A 43 -2.01 -13.68 0.60
CA ASP A 43 -3.13 -12.73 0.49
C ASP A 43 -3.17 -12.13 -0.92
N LYS A 44 -3.83 -12.85 -1.83
CA LYS A 44 -4.00 -12.47 -3.24
C LYS A 44 -4.57 -11.05 -3.42
N PRO A 45 -5.63 -10.62 -2.70
CA PRO A 45 -6.09 -9.24 -2.74
C PRO A 45 -5.00 -8.19 -2.46
N LEU A 46 -4.18 -8.40 -1.44
CA LEU A 46 -3.08 -7.47 -1.12
C LEU A 46 -1.97 -7.51 -2.16
N THR A 47 -1.64 -8.68 -2.70
CA THR A 47 -0.72 -8.81 -3.82
C THR A 47 -1.22 -8.02 -5.03
N ILE A 48 -2.51 -8.11 -5.37
CA ILE A 48 -3.11 -7.35 -6.47
C ILE A 48 -3.01 -5.85 -6.21
N ALA A 49 -3.37 -5.39 -5.00
CA ALA A 49 -3.28 -3.98 -4.63
C ALA A 49 -1.83 -3.45 -4.68
N PHE A 50 -0.86 -4.26 -4.25
CA PHE A 50 0.56 -3.94 -4.36
C PHE A 50 1.01 -3.83 -5.82
N LEU A 51 0.70 -4.84 -6.64
CA LEU A 51 1.04 -4.88 -8.06
C LEU A 51 0.45 -3.68 -8.82
N GLN A 52 -0.79 -3.28 -8.50
CA GLN A 52 -1.41 -2.07 -9.06
C GLN A 52 -0.61 -0.81 -8.75
N LYS A 53 -0.09 -0.67 -7.51
CA LYS A 53 0.71 0.50 -7.09
C LYS A 53 2.07 0.56 -7.78
N ILE A 54 2.69 -0.58 -8.04
CA ILE A 54 4.02 -0.66 -8.65
C ILE A 54 4.00 -0.80 -10.18
N LYS A 55 2.82 -0.74 -10.82
CA LYS A 55 2.63 -0.91 -12.27
C LYS A 55 3.54 -0.03 -13.15
N THR A 56 3.92 1.14 -12.66
CA THR A 56 4.79 2.08 -13.38
C THR A 56 6.28 1.83 -13.17
N LEU A 57 6.65 0.92 -12.27
CA LEU A 57 8.03 0.60 -11.99
C LEU A 57 8.58 -0.37 -13.04
N PRO A 58 9.87 -0.24 -13.43
CA PRO A 58 10.52 -1.14 -14.39
C PRO A 58 10.41 -2.63 -14.02
N GLU A 59 10.39 -2.93 -12.73
CA GLU A 59 10.39 -4.29 -12.19
C GLU A 59 8.99 -4.94 -12.21
N TYR A 60 7.94 -4.21 -12.57
CA TYR A 60 6.56 -4.68 -12.49
C TYR A 60 6.33 -6.04 -13.16
N GLU A 61 6.76 -6.20 -14.42
CA GLU A 61 6.51 -7.44 -15.16
C GLU A 61 7.21 -8.64 -14.52
N LYS A 62 8.44 -8.44 -14.00
CA LYS A 62 9.18 -9.48 -13.27
C LYS A 62 8.45 -9.88 -11.99
N ILE A 63 7.96 -8.90 -11.23
CA ILE A 63 7.25 -9.16 -9.97
C ILE A 63 5.89 -9.81 -10.25
N LEU A 64 5.18 -9.39 -11.30
CA LEU A 64 3.94 -10.00 -11.74
C LEU A 64 4.13 -11.47 -12.13
N GLU A 65 5.19 -11.79 -12.87
CA GLU A 65 5.53 -13.16 -13.25
C GLU A 65 5.79 -14.06 -12.03
N MET A 66 6.56 -13.56 -11.06
CA MET A 66 6.78 -14.27 -9.78
C MET A 66 5.46 -14.60 -9.08
N ASN A 67 4.51 -13.66 -9.08
CA ASN A 67 3.21 -13.86 -8.45
C ASN A 67 2.26 -14.75 -9.29
N ASN A 68 2.38 -14.76 -10.62
CA ASN A 68 1.62 -15.70 -11.46
C ASN A 68 1.99 -17.16 -11.17
N ASN A 69 3.23 -17.44 -10.78
CA ASN A 69 3.65 -18.78 -10.37
C ASN A 69 2.99 -19.23 -9.05
N ILE A 70 2.61 -18.28 -8.19
CA ILE A 70 1.98 -18.55 -6.88
C ILE A 70 0.44 -18.64 -7.02
N TYR A 71 -0.16 -17.72 -7.76
CA TYR A 71 -1.63 -17.54 -7.83
C TYR A 71 -2.26 -17.92 -9.18
N GLY A 72 -1.45 -18.45 -10.11
CA GLY A 72 -1.82 -18.68 -11.50
C GLY A 72 -1.89 -17.40 -12.34
N SER A 73 -2.12 -17.57 -13.64
CA SER A 73 -2.21 -16.47 -14.64
C SER A 73 -3.41 -15.53 -14.45
N THR A 74 -4.20 -15.70 -13.39
CA THR A 74 -5.39 -14.90 -13.09
C THR A 74 -5.09 -13.54 -12.48
N VAL A 75 -3.87 -13.32 -11.95
CA VAL A 75 -3.49 -12.07 -11.27
C VAL A 75 -3.60 -10.88 -12.21
N LYS A 76 -3.04 -11.00 -13.43
CA LYS A 76 -3.11 -9.94 -14.44
C LYS A 76 -4.54 -9.64 -14.87
N ALA A 77 -5.36 -10.68 -15.08
CA ALA A 77 -6.76 -10.53 -15.45
C ALA A 77 -7.56 -9.82 -14.34
N GLU A 78 -7.29 -10.15 -13.08
CA GLU A 78 -7.94 -9.53 -11.93
C GLU A 78 -7.55 -8.06 -11.77
N ILE A 79 -6.27 -7.72 -11.96
CA ILE A 79 -5.79 -6.32 -11.99
C ILE A 79 -6.57 -5.53 -13.05
N ILE A 80 -6.65 -6.05 -14.27
CA ILE A 80 -7.37 -5.40 -15.39
C ILE A 80 -8.86 -5.26 -15.08
N ARG A 81 -9.48 -6.30 -14.50
CA ARG A 81 -10.90 -6.29 -14.12
C ARG A 81 -11.20 -5.19 -13.08
N GLN A 82 -10.35 -5.05 -12.07
CA GLN A 82 -10.51 -4.01 -11.06
C GLN A 82 -10.30 -2.60 -11.63
N GLU A 83 -9.31 -2.43 -12.53
CA GLU A 83 -9.11 -1.17 -13.24
C GLU A 83 -10.33 -0.78 -14.09
N ASN A 84 -10.93 -1.75 -14.80
CA ASN A 84 -12.12 -1.51 -15.61
C ASN A 84 -13.34 -1.17 -14.75
N THR A 85 -13.57 -1.93 -13.68
CA THR A 85 -14.67 -1.68 -12.73
C THR A 85 -14.60 -0.25 -12.16
N LYS A 86 -13.39 0.21 -11.85
CA LYS A 86 -13.16 1.57 -11.35
C LYS A 86 -13.44 2.63 -12.43
N LYS A 87 -13.02 2.40 -13.68
CA LYS A 87 -13.32 3.29 -14.80
C LYS A 87 -14.83 3.40 -15.03
N ASP A 88 -15.53 2.27 -14.99
CA ASP A 88 -16.98 2.23 -15.15
C ASP A 88 -17.69 3.00 -14.03
N LEU A 89 -17.26 2.83 -12.78
CA LEU A 89 -17.77 3.61 -11.65
C LEU A 89 -17.58 5.12 -11.86
N ILE A 90 -16.38 5.55 -12.28
CA ILE A 90 -16.10 6.96 -12.56
C ILE A 90 -17.00 7.48 -13.69
N ASN A 91 -17.21 6.70 -14.75
CA ASN A 91 -18.05 7.08 -15.87
C ASN A 91 -19.52 7.20 -15.46
N ASN A 92 -20.02 6.25 -14.67
CA ASN A 92 -21.38 6.28 -14.13
C ASN A 92 -21.62 7.51 -13.25
N LEU A 93 -20.67 7.85 -12.36
CA LEU A 93 -20.74 9.05 -11.54
C LEU A 93 -20.73 10.33 -12.39
N LYS A 94 -19.92 10.38 -13.46
CA LYS A 94 -19.93 11.50 -14.40
C LYS A 94 -21.26 11.64 -15.14
N GLN A 95 -21.87 10.53 -15.57
CA GLN A 95 -23.21 10.56 -16.18
C GLN A 95 -24.27 11.08 -15.21
N GLN A 96 -24.20 10.69 -13.94
CA GLN A 96 -25.08 11.23 -12.90
C GLN A 96 -24.92 12.75 -12.74
N LEU A 97 -23.68 13.28 -12.84
CA LEU A 97 -23.45 14.73 -12.85
C LEU A 97 -24.00 15.43 -14.10
N THR A 98 -24.05 14.76 -15.25
CA THR A 98 -24.71 15.33 -16.44
C THR A 98 -26.20 15.54 -16.20
N ILE A 99 -26.85 14.63 -15.46
CA ILE A 99 -28.28 14.71 -15.12
C ILE A 99 -28.50 15.72 -13.98
N ASN A 100 -27.68 15.65 -12.93
CA ASN A 100 -27.73 16.56 -11.79
C ASN A 100 -26.32 17.13 -11.48
N PRO A 101 -25.98 18.29 -12.06
CA PRO A 101 -24.67 18.92 -11.85
C PRO A 101 -24.40 19.35 -10.41
N LYS A 102 -25.44 19.46 -9.58
CA LYS A 102 -25.37 19.86 -8.17
C LYS A 102 -25.48 18.65 -7.23
N ALA A 103 -25.32 17.42 -7.72
CA ALA A 103 -25.29 16.24 -6.86
C ALA A 103 -24.02 16.23 -6.00
N ARG A 104 -24.11 16.82 -4.80
CA ARG A 104 -23.00 16.99 -3.85
C ARG A 104 -22.30 15.67 -3.51
N ASP A 105 -23.05 14.61 -3.23
CA ASP A 105 -22.46 13.30 -2.89
C ASP A 105 -21.71 12.65 -4.07
N VAL A 106 -22.19 12.87 -5.29
CA VAL A 106 -21.54 12.40 -6.52
C VAL A 106 -20.25 13.17 -6.77
N LEU A 107 -20.28 14.50 -6.59
CA LEU A 107 -19.08 15.35 -6.66
C LEU A 107 -18.04 14.91 -5.61
N TYR A 108 -18.47 14.60 -4.40
CA TYR A 108 -17.57 14.14 -3.34
C TYR A 108 -17.01 12.73 -3.60
N SER A 109 -17.83 11.82 -4.13
CA SER A 109 -17.39 10.47 -4.52
C SER A 109 -16.32 10.54 -5.61
N LEU A 110 -16.50 11.43 -6.60
CA LEU A 110 -15.49 11.69 -7.62
C LEU A 110 -14.21 12.33 -7.05
N TYR A 111 -14.33 13.20 -6.05
CA TYR A 111 -13.16 13.72 -5.32
C TYR A 111 -12.35 12.58 -4.69
N GLN A 112 -12.99 11.71 -3.90
CA GLN A 112 -12.33 10.59 -3.22
C GLN A 112 -11.66 9.63 -4.20
N LEU A 113 -12.35 9.26 -5.28
CA LEU A 113 -11.80 8.38 -6.31
C LEU A 113 -10.58 8.97 -7.02
N ASN A 114 -10.61 10.26 -7.37
CA ASN A 114 -9.47 10.92 -8.01
C ASN A 114 -8.31 11.14 -7.04
N LEU A 115 -8.58 11.40 -5.75
CA LEU A 115 -7.55 11.53 -4.73
C LEU A 115 -6.80 10.20 -4.54
N ALA A 116 -7.53 9.08 -4.50
CA ALA A 116 -6.96 7.74 -4.41
C ALA A 116 -6.09 7.36 -5.64
N GLU A 117 -6.26 8.03 -6.78
CA GLU A 117 -5.42 7.86 -7.98
C GLU A 117 -4.19 8.77 -8.02
N GLY A 118 -4.02 9.65 -7.03
CA GLY A 118 -3.02 10.72 -7.10
C GLY A 118 -3.38 11.82 -8.11
N ASN A 119 -4.60 11.82 -8.64
CA ASN A 119 -5.12 12.84 -9.57
C ASN A 119 -5.57 14.10 -8.81
N THR A 120 -4.69 14.68 -7.99
CA THR A 120 -4.99 15.76 -7.03
C THR A 120 -5.66 16.96 -7.67
N THR A 121 -5.24 17.36 -8.87
CA THR A 121 -5.84 18.49 -9.61
C THR A 121 -7.32 18.25 -9.92
N LYS A 122 -7.67 17.06 -10.44
CA LYS A 122 -9.06 16.70 -10.73
C LYS A 122 -9.87 16.54 -9.45
N ALA A 123 -9.29 15.90 -8.44
CA ALA A 123 -9.90 15.73 -7.12
C ALA A 123 -10.31 17.09 -6.54
N ASN A 124 -9.37 18.04 -6.45
CA ASN A 124 -9.63 19.36 -5.89
C ASN A 124 -10.69 20.15 -6.67
N ASN A 125 -10.78 19.95 -8.00
CA ASN A 125 -11.84 20.55 -8.79
C ASN A 125 -13.23 20.03 -8.38
N TYR A 126 -13.39 18.71 -8.23
CA TYR A 126 -14.64 18.11 -7.77
C TYR A 126 -14.99 18.53 -6.34
N LEU A 127 -14.02 18.59 -5.43
CA LEU A 127 -14.23 19.08 -4.05
C LEU A 127 -14.70 20.54 -4.03
N ARG A 128 -14.08 21.40 -4.84
CA ARG A 128 -14.51 22.80 -4.98
C ARG A 128 -15.94 22.90 -5.49
N GLN A 129 -16.34 22.06 -6.44
CA GLN A 129 -17.72 22.02 -6.92
C GLN A 129 -18.66 21.53 -5.82
N ALA A 130 -18.30 20.50 -5.07
CA ALA A 130 -19.11 20.00 -3.96
C ALA A 130 -19.35 21.08 -2.89
N ARG A 131 -18.30 21.82 -2.52
CA ARG A 131 -18.37 22.96 -1.57
C ARG A 131 -19.20 24.15 -2.08
N LYS A 132 -19.31 24.34 -3.40
CA LYS A 132 -20.21 25.34 -3.96
C LYS A 132 -21.68 24.96 -3.80
N VAL A 133 -21.98 23.66 -3.77
CA VAL A 133 -23.35 23.15 -3.58
C VAL A 133 -23.72 23.19 -2.10
N ASP A 134 -22.85 22.73 -1.22
CA ASP A 134 -23.01 22.85 0.22
C ASP A 134 -21.72 23.39 0.84
N PRO A 135 -21.68 24.68 1.24
CA PRO A 135 -20.51 25.29 1.86
C PRO A 135 -20.16 24.72 3.24
N ASN A 136 -21.12 24.09 3.93
CA ASN A 136 -20.91 23.46 5.23
C ASN A 136 -20.38 22.03 5.09
N LEU A 137 -19.87 21.65 3.91
CA LEU A 137 -19.19 20.38 3.67
C LEU A 137 -17.95 20.23 4.55
N ASN A 138 -18.14 19.71 5.76
CA ASN A 138 -17.08 19.22 6.62
C ASN A 138 -17.01 17.70 6.49
N PHE A 139 -16.15 17.24 5.58
CA PHE A 139 -15.65 15.88 5.65
C PHE A 139 -14.35 15.93 6.43
N GLU A 140 -14.45 15.73 7.74
CA GLU A 140 -13.29 15.36 8.56
C GLU A 140 -12.88 13.94 8.14
N ASN A 141 -11.60 13.79 7.76
CA ASN A 141 -10.95 12.48 7.59
C ASN A 141 -10.27 12.12 8.91
#